data_AF-A0A7X8JER5-F1
#
_entry.id   AF-A0A7X8JER5-F1
#
_cell.length_a   1.000
_cell.length_b   1.000
_cell.length_c   1.000
_cell.angle_alpha   90.00
_cell.angle_beta   90.00
_cell.angle_gamma   90.00
#
_symmetry.space_group_name_H-M   'P 1'
#
loop_
_entity.id
_entity.type
_entity.pdbx_description
1 polymer ?
#
loop_
_entity_poly.entity_id
_entity_poly.type
_entity_poly.pdbx_seq_one_letter_code
_entity_poly.pdbx_strand_id
1 'polypeptide(L)'
;MKIKSISALLIISLLTLLLLAGCGGQAENGSVSADIADVPSEPVEPVPEVVEQVIAEQIVESADKEADTDAFVGDWVGTDDESLFVKITKDGDKYTFEDNDGPYEAVMEEGILKVTVTEGDYADVYVDKDTGDLVLTYYDSIISYTRK
;
A
#
# COMPACT_ATOMS: atom_id res chain seq x y z
N MET A 1 33.61 -10.18 -3.60
CA MET A 1 33.29 -10.78 -2.27
C MET A 1 33.44 -9.72 -1.19
N LYS A 2 32.43 -9.61 -0.32
CA LYS A 2 32.21 -8.65 0.78
C LYS A 2 31.62 -7.28 0.41
N ILE A 3 30.29 -7.25 0.30
CA ILE A 3 29.49 -6.06 0.57
C ILE A 3 29.30 -6.04 2.10
N LYS A 4 29.65 -4.94 2.76
CA LYS A 4 29.36 -4.70 4.17
C LYS A 4 28.00 -4.01 4.26
N SER A 5 27.04 -4.68 4.90
CA SER A 5 25.76 -4.10 5.31
C SER A 5 26.00 -2.97 6.32
N ILE A 6 25.38 -1.82 6.10
CA ILE A 6 25.24 -0.77 7.10
C ILE A 6 23.76 -0.71 7.44
N SER A 7 23.44 -1.20 8.64
CA SER A 7 22.10 -1.26 9.19
C SER A 7 21.56 0.14 9.50
N ALA A 8 20.27 0.30 9.20
CA ALA A 8 19.42 1.41 9.56
C ALA A 8 19.38 1.67 11.08
N LEU A 9 19.24 2.94 11.44
CA LEU A 9 18.72 3.33 12.74
C LEU A 9 17.97 4.66 12.55
N LEU A 10 16.65 4.60 12.33
CA LEU A 10 15.80 5.78 12.36
C LEU A 10 14.88 5.68 13.58
N ILE A 11 15.20 6.49 14.59
CA ILE A 11 14.44 6.65 15.82
C ILE A 11 13.39 7.72 15.54
N ILE A 12 12.10 7.35 15.49
CA ILE A 12 11.02 8.33 15.46
C ILE A 12 10.34 8.32 16.83
N SER A 13 10.64 9.36 17.59
CA SER A 13 9.99 9.73 18.85
C SER A 13 8.65 10.41 18.52
N LEU A 14 7.53 9.76 18.80
CA LEU A 14 6.20 10.34 18.61
C LEU A 14 5.76 11.01 19.93
N LEU A 15 5.90 12.32 19.96
CA LEU A 15 5.54 13.17 21.09
C LEU A 15 4.00 13.36 21.13
N THR A 16 3.44 13.05 22.28
CA THR A 16 2.03 13.14 22.70
C THR A 16 1.34 14.47 22.42
N LEU A 17 0.05 14.40 22.04
CA LEU A 17 -0.91 15.50 22.22
C LEU A 17 -2.18 14.98 22.92
N LEU A 18 -2.17 15.03 24.26
CA LEU A 18 -3.36 15.01 25.10
C LEU A 18 -3.61 16.44 25.55
N LEU A 19 -4.85 16.95 25.42
CA LEU A 19 -5.57 17.73 26.44
C LEU A 19 -6.82 18.35 25.82
N LEU A 20 -7.98 17.76 26.13
CA LEU A 20 -9.26 18.47 26.28
C LEU A 20 -10.17 17.62 27.18
N ALA A 21 -9.91 17.69 28.49
CA ALA A 21 -10.89 17.27 29.49
C ALA A 21 -11.75 18.49 29.85
N GLY A 22 -13.05 18.35 29.56
CA GLY A 22 -14.07 19.34 29.79
C GLY A 22 -14.51 19.48 31.25
N CYS A 23 -15.36 20.48 31.42
CA CYS A 23 -16.03 20.96 32.62
C CYS A 23 -16.79 19.91 33.45
N GLY A 24 -16.93 20.21 34.74
CA GLY A 24 -17.95 19.69 35.66
C GLY A 24 -17.31 18.97 36.83
N GLY A 25 -17.47 19.33 38.10
CA GLY A 25 -18.58 20.04 38.73
C GLY A 25 -19.12 19.18 39.87
N GLN A 26 -18.48 19.29 41.04
CA GLN A 26 -19.05 19.23 42.40
C GLN A 26 -20.25 18.31 42.69
N ALA A 27 -20.03 17.28 43.52
CA ALA A 27 -20.78 17.02 44.76
C ALA A 27 -20.20 15.80 45.50
N GLU A 28 -19.61 16.06 46.67
CA GLU A 28 -19.26 15.04 47.65
C GLU A 28 -20.46 14.82 48.58
N ASN A 29 -20.96 13.58 48.67
CA ASN A 29 -21.39 13.01 49.95
C ASN A 29 -21.83 11.54 49.80
N GLY A 30 -21.25 10.68 50.63
CA GLY A 30 -22.03 9.65 51.33
C GLY A 30 -21.73 8.18 51.01
N SER A 31 -21.03 7.57 51.98
CA SER A 31 -21.23 6.20 52.46
C SER A 31 -20.54 5.02 51.73
N VAL A 32 -19.58 4.48 52.48
CA VAL A 32 -18.94 3.16 52.42
C VAL A 32 -19.94 2.01 52.20
N SER A 33 -19.59 1.04 51.34
CA SER A 33 -19.38 -0.38 51.70
C SER A 33 -19.63 -1.32 50.51
N ALA A 34 -18.61 -2.08 50.11
CA ALA A 34 -18.65 -3.51 49.79
C ALA A 34 -17.44 -3.89 48.91
N ASP A 35 -16.47 -4.53 49.56
CA ASP A 35 -15.50 -5.45 48.95
C ASP A 35 -16.23 -6.44 48.05
N ILE A 36 -16.07 -6.31 46.73
CA ILE A 36 -16.30 -7.41 45.78
C ILE A 36 -15.09 -7.39 44.85
N ALA A 37 -14.38 -8.53 44.85
CA ALA A 37 -13.15 -8.76 44.13
C ALA A 37 -13.22 -8.29 42.67
N ASP A 38 -12.28 -7.41 42.33
CA ASP A 38 -11.96 -7.00 40.97
C ASP A 38 -11.39 -8.22 40.23
N VAL A 39 -12.18 -8.77 39.30
CA VAL A 39 -11.64 -9.66 38.27
C VAL A 39 -11.00 -8.75 37.24
N PRO A 40 -9.66 -8.79 37.04
CA PRO A 40 -9.07 -8.03 35.94
C PRO A 40 -9.61 -8.63 34.64
N SER A 41 -10.52 -7.90 34.00
CA SER A 41 -10.87 -8.16 32.62
C SER A 41 -9.65 -7.75 31.81
N GLU A 42 -8.90 -8.71 31.29
CA GLU A 42 -7.85 -8.41 30.31
C GLU A 42 -8.52 -7.65 29.14
N PRO A 43 -8.04 -6.44 28.78
CA PRO A 43 -8.56 -5.78 27.60
C PRO A 43 -8.16 -6.59 26.36
N VAL A 44 -9.18 -7.17 25.71
CA VAL A 44 -9.07 -7.76 24.37
C VAL A 44 -8.81 -6.63 23.36
N GLU A 45 -7.78 -6.85 22.54
CA GLU A 45 -7.22 -5.98 21.51
C GLU A 45 -8.22 -5.60 20.40
N PRO A 46 -8.05 -4.47 19.69
CA PRO A 46 -8.42 -4.38 18.30
C PRO A 46 -7.24 -4.79 17.40
N VAL A 47 -7.43 -5.90 16.68
CA VAL A 47 -6.57 -6.38 15.59
C VAL A 47 -6.61 -5.39 14.41
N PRO A 48 -5.47 -4.90 13.89
CA PRO A 48 -5.43 -4.11 12.67
C PRO A 48 -5.43 -5.04 11.44
N GLU A 49 -6.61 -5.47 10.98
CA GLU A 49 -6.73 -6.31 9.76
C GLU A 49 -7.67 -5.73 8.68
N VAL A 50 -8.25 -4.55 8.89
CA VAL A 50 -9.38 -4.06 8.05
C VAL A 50 -8.95 -3.14 6.89
N VAL A 51 -7.70 -2.66 6.85
CA VAL A 51 -7.28 -1.67 5.83
C VAL A 51 -6.74 -2.34 4.56
N GLU A 52 -5.91 -3.39 4.68
CA GLU A 52 -5.30 -4.05 3.52
C GLU A 52 -6.32 -4.78 2.62
N GLN A 53 -7.30 -5.48 3.21
CA GLN A 53 -8.28 -6.26 2.42
C GLN A 53 -9.17 -5.36 1.55
N VAL A 54 -9.55 -4.18 2.05
CA VAL A 54 -10.41 -3.24 1.32
C VAL A 54 -9.69 -2.62 0.12
N ILE A 55 -8.39 -2.34 0.26
CA ILE A 55 -7.55 -1.80 -0.82
C ILE A 55 -7.37 -2.86 -1.91
N ALA A 56 -7.05 -4.10 -1.53
CA ALA A 56 -6.90 -5.20 -2.47
C ALA A 56 -8.20 -5.51 -3.25
N GLU A 57 -9.36 -5.52 -2.60
CA GLU A 57 -10.65 -5.73 -3.27
C GLU A 57 -10.99 -4.60 -4.27
N GLN A 58 -10.77 -3.33 -3.90
CA GLN A 58 -11.02 -2.21 -4.82
C GLN A 58 -10.08 -2.18 -6.03
N ILE A 59 -8.80 -2.53 -5.83
CA ILE A 59 -7.81 -2.62 -6.92
C ILE A 59 -8.24 -3.65 -7.97
N VAL A 60 -8.75 -4.79 -7.52
CA VAL A 60 -9.19 -5.90 -8.39
C VAL A 60 -10.47 -5.57 -9.16
N GLU A 61 -11.30 -4.65 -8.67
CA GLU A 61 -12.54 -4.23 -9.35
C GLU A 61 -12.32 -3.26 -10.51
N SER A 62 -11.28 -2.41 -10.47
CA SER A 62 -10.98 -1.46 -11.55
C SER A 62 -10.00 -2.00 -12.60
N ALA A 63 -9.24 -3.05 -12.26
CA ALA A 63 -8.38 -3.75 -13.21
C ALA A 63 -9.16 -4.32 -14.40
N ASP A 64 -8.76 -3.95 -15.61
CA ASP A 64 -9.23 -4.61 -16.82
C ASP A 64 -8.58 -5.99 -16.96
N LYS A 65 -9.25 -7.00 -16.39
CA LYS A 65 -8.81 -8.41 -16.45
C LYS A 65 -8.90 -9.02 -17.85
N GLU A 66 -9.60 -8.36 -18.76
CA GLU A 66 -9.71 -8.76 -20.17
C GLU A 66 -8.77 -7.98 -21.08
N ALA A 67 -8.00 -7.02 -20.52
CA ALA A 67 -6.99 -6.29 -21.26
C ALA A 67 -6.06 -7.29 -21.96
N ASP A 68 -5.93 -7.12 -23.28
CA ASP A 68 -4.97 -7.91 -24.04
C ASP A 68 -3.58 -7.66 -23.44
N THR A 69 -2.74 -8.68 -23.50
CA THR A 69 -1.34 -8.62 -23.10
C THR A 69 -0.56 -7.45 -23.73
N ASP A 70 -1.00 -6.99 -24.90
CA ASP A 70 -0.41 -5.85 -25.60
C ASP A 70 -0.88 -4.48 -25.05
N ALA A 71 -1.93 -4.42 -24.24
CA ALA A 71 -2.44 -3.18 -23.64
C ALA A 71 -1.40 -2.51 -22.74
N PHE A 72 -0.58 -3.32 -22.04
CA PHE A 72 0.49 -2.84 -21.17
C PHE A 72 1.70 -2.30 -21.93
N VAL A 73 2.05 -2.94 -23.06
CA VAL A 73 3.30 -2.69 -23.79
C VAL A 73 3.29 -1.30 -24.39
N GLY A 74 4.24 -0.45 -24.00
CA GLY A 74 4.33 0.93 -24.49
C GLY A 74 5.11 1.85 -23.56
N ASP A 75 5.11 3.12 -23.92
CA ASP A 75 5.65 4.22 -23.11
C ASP A 75 4.51 4.94 -22.38
N TRP A 76 4.74 5.23 -21.11
CA TRP A 76 3.79 5.82 -20.18
C TRP A 76 4.46 6.96 -19.41
N VAL A 77 3.67 7.97 -19.05
CA VAL A 77 4.12 9.15 -18.30
C VAL A 77 3.19 9.40 -17.12
N GLY A 78 3.73 9.79 -15.98
CA GLY A 78 2.95 10.00 -14.76
C GLY A 78 1.84 11.04 -14.99
N THR A 79 0.62 10.70 -14.57
CA THR A 79 -0.56 11.57 -14.75
C THR A 79 -0.46 12.84 -13.89
N ASP A 80 0.08 12.71 -12.67
CA ASP A 80 0.26 13.82 -11.73
C ASP A 80 1.68 14.42 -11.76
N ASP A 81 2.66 13.70 -12.31
CA ASP A 81 4.06 14.13 -12.43
C ASP A 81 4.68 13.57 -13.71
N GLU A 82 4.87 14.43 -14.71
CA GLU A 82 5.44 14.06 -16.00
C GLU A 82 6.92 13.67 -15.94
N SER A 83 7.61 13.86 -14.81
CA SER A 83 8.97 13.38 -14.62
C SER A 83 9.05 11.88 -14.33
N LEU A 84 7.93 11.28 -13.93
CA LEU A 84 7.78 9.83 -13.81
C LEU A 84 7.52 9.23 -15.18
N PHE A 85 8.28 8.20 -15.53
CA PHE A 85 8.04 7.45 -16.76
C PHE A 85 8.02 5.96 -16.47
N VAL A 86 7.26 5.25 -17.30
CA VAL A 86 7.27 3.78 -17.33
C VAL A 86 7.35 3.34 -18.78
N LYS A 87 8.17 2.34 -19.06
CA LYS A 87 8.20 1.65 -20.33
C LYS A 87 8.02 0.16 -20.09
N ILE A 88 7.00 -0.41 -20.70
CA ILE A 88 6.74 -1.85 -20.62
C ILE A 88 7.06 -2.46 -21.98
N THR A 89 7.93 -3.47 -21.98
CA THR A 89 8.28 -4.24 -23.18
C THR A 89 8.00 -5.72 -22.96
N LYS A 90 7.77 -6.45 -24.05
CA LYS A 90 7.53 -7.89 -24.05
C LYS A 90 8.49 -8.57 -25.04
N ASP A 91 9.17 -9.62 -24.58
CA ASP A 91 10.00 -10.49 -25.40
C ASP A 91 9.58 -11.96 -25.16
N GLY A 92 8.88 -12.53 -26.15
CA GLY A 92 8.18 -13.80 -26.00
C GLY A 92 7.13 -13.73 -24.88
N ASP A 93 7.32 -14.54 -23.84
CA ASP A 93 6.42 -14.61 -22.68
C ASP A 93 6.91 -13.74 -21.50
N LYS A 94 8.02 -13.03 -21.64
CA LYS A 94 8.62 -12.21 -20.57
C LYS A 94 8.27 -10.75 -20.75
N TYR A 95 7.95 -10.08 -19.64
CA TYR A 95 7.78 -8.64 -19.61
C TYR A 95 8.94 -7.99 -18.86
N THR A 96 9.29 -6.79 -19.31
CA THR A 96 10.21 -5.89 -18.60
C THR A 96 9.46 -4.59 -18.35
N PHE A 97 9.40 -4.21 -17.07
CA PHE A 97 8.90 -2.93 -16.61
C PHE A 97 10.11 -2.04 -16.32
N GLU A 98 10.26 -0.92 -17.01
CA GLU A 98 11.38 0.02 -16.83
C GLU A 98 10.85 1.36 -16.35
N ASP A 99 11.36 1.85 -15.22
CA ASP A 99 11.06 3.18 -14.70
C ASP A 99 12.34 4.02 -14.51
N ASN A 100 12.23 5.10 -13.76
CA ASN A 100 13.34 6.01 -13.45
C ASN A 100 14.54 5.35 -12.73
N ASP A 101 14.31 4.27 -11.98
CA ASP A 101 15.31 3.59 -11.15
C ASP A 101 15.87 2.33 -11.82
N GLY A 102 15.13 1.74 -12.75
CA GLY A 102 15.69 0.76 -13.68
C GLY A 102 14.68 -0.22 -14.26
N PRO A 103 15.18 -1.25 -14.95
CA PRO A 103 14.36 -2.34 -15.45
C PRO A 103 14.13 -3.39 -14.37
N TYR A 104 12.90 -3.89 -14.32
CA TYR A 104 12.41 -4.93 -13.44
C TYR A 104 11.76 -6.04 -14.26
N GLU A 105 12.00 -7.28 -13.86
CA GLU A 105 11.31 -8.42 -14.46
C GLU A 105 9.85 -8.43 -14.03
N ALA A 106 8.96 -8.70 -14.98
CA ALA A 106 7.54 -8.74 -14.72
C ALA A 106 6.86 -9.96 -15.37
N VAL A 107 5.78 -10.42 -14.73
CA VAL A 107 4.98 -11.56 -15.19
C VAL A 107 3.50 -11.20 -15.18
N MET A 108 2.75 -11.74 -16.14
CA MET A 108 1.31 -11.52 -16.24
C MET A 108 0.57 -12.59 -15.45
N GLU A 109 -0.25 -12.18 -14.48
CA GLU A 109 -1.07 -13.05 -13.66
C GLU A 109 -2.49 -12.46 -13.52
N GLU A 110 -3.50 -13.17 -14.01
CA GLU A 110 -4.92 -12.77 -13.87
C GLU A 110 -5.26 -11.34 -14.35
N GLY A 111 -4.56 -10.85 -15.38
CA GLY A 111 -4.74 -9.49 -15.91
C GLY A 111 -3.95 -8.41 -15.16
N ILE A 112 -3.11 -8.81 -14.20
CA ILE A 112 -2.22 -7.94 -13.43
C ILE A 112 -0.77 -8.26 -13.79
N LEU A 113 0.01 -7.24 -14.12
CA LEU A 113 1.44 -7.33 -14.37
C LEU A 113 2.17 -7.22 -13.02
N LYS A 114 2.63 -8.36 -12.51
CA LYS A 114 3.40 -8.47 -11.27
C LYS A 114 4.86 -8.10 -11.55
N VAL A 115 5.30 -6.95 -11.06
CA VAL A 115 6.66 -6.43 -11.25
C VAL A 115 7.51 -6.79 -10.04
N THR A 116 8.61 -7.50 -10.23
CA THR A 116 9.51 -7.89 -9.13
C THR A 116 10.36 -6.69 -8.70
N VAL A 117 10.03 -6.08 -7.55
CA VAL A 117 10.77 -4.92 -7.02
C VAL A 117 11.99 -5.39 -6.23
N THR A 118 11.81 -6.40 -5.37
CA THR A 118 12.89 -7.08 -4.65
C THR A 118 12.60 -8.58 -4.53
N GLU A 119 13.56 -9.37 -4.04
CA GLU A 119 13.36 -10.81 -3.88
C GLU A 119 12.21 -11.11 -2.90
N GLY A 120 11.09 -11.61 -3.44
CA GLY A 120 9.88 -11.93 -2.69
C GLY A 120 8.89 -10.76 -2.54
N ASP A 121 9.11 -9.63 -3.21
CA ASP A 121 8.23 -8.46 -3.16
C ASP A 121 7.86 -7.98 -4.58
N TYR A 122 6.60 -7.62 -4.76
CA TYR A 122 6.02 -7.32 -6.06
C TYR A 122 5.17 -6.06 -6.03
N ALA A 123 5.27 -5.26 -7.09
CA ALA A 123 4.28 -4.24 -7.40
C ALA A 123 3.24 -4.81 -8.37
N ASP A 124 1.99 -4.44 -8.15
CA ASP A 124 0.87 -4.82 -9.01
C ASP A 124 0.63 -3.69 -9.99
N VAL A 125 0.66 -4.01 -11.29
CA VAL A 125 0.43 -3.06 -12.36
C VAL A 125 -0.75 -3.53 -13.20
N TYR A 126 -1.74 -2.68 -13.43
CA TYR A 126 -2.93 -3.01 -14.23
C TYR A 126 -3.34 -1.81 -15.07
N VAL A 127 -4.16 -2.04 -16.10
CA VAL A 127 -4.82 -0.97 -16.84
C VAL A 127 -6.17 -0.72 -16.21
N ASP A 128 -6.46 0.51 -15.84
CA ASP A 128 -7.78 0.91 -15.36
C ASP A 128 -8.77 0.82 -16.52
N LYS A 129 -9.84 0.06 -16.35
CA LYS A 129 -10.83 -0.19 -17.42
C LYS A 129 -11.62 1.05 -17.84
N ASP A 130 -11.73 2.05 -16.97
CA ASP A 130 -12.56 3.23 -17.18
C ASP A 130 -11.75 4.36 -17.82
N THR A 131 -10.47 4.52 -17.43
CA THR A 131 -9.60 5.58 -17.96
C THR A 131 -8.61 5.10 -19.03
N GLY A 132 -8.25 3.82 -19.02
CA GLY A 132 -7.17 3.28 -19.84
C GLY A 132 -5.77 3.65 -19.34
N ASP A 133 -5.67 4.27 -18.17
CA ASP A 133 -4.39 4.59 -17.53
C ASP A 133 -3.75 3.33 -16.96
N LEU A 134 -2.42 3.32 -16.94
CA LEU A 134 -1.65 2.31 -16.22
C LEU A 134 -1.61 2.71 -14.74
N VAL A 135 -2.05 1.81 -13.87
CA VAL A 135 -2.01 2.00 -12.42
C VAL A 135 -0.98 1.06 -11.83
N LEU A 136 -0.05 1.60 -11.06
CA LEU A 136 0.91 0.86 -10.25
C LEU A 136 0.52 0.97 -8.79
N THR A 137 0.46 -0.17 -8.12
CA THR A 137 0.23 -0.26 -6.68
C THR A 137 1.36 -1.03 -6.01
N TYR A 138 1.96 -0.44 -4.98
CA TYR A 138 3.03 -1.04 -4.20
C TYR A 138 2.91 -0.61 -2.74
N TYR A 139 2.62 -1.55 -1.84
CA TYR A 139 2.15 -1.27 -0.47
C TYR A 139 1.00 -0.25 -0.47
N ASP A 140 1.12 0.85 0.29
CA ASP A 140 0.11 1.91 0.38
C ASP A 140 0.26 3.00 -0.71
N SER A 141 1.11 2.78 -1.72
CA SER A 141 1.37 3.75 -2.79
C SER A 141 0.62 3.36 -4.05
N ILE A 142 -0.13 4.30 -4.62
CA ILE A 142 -0.82 4.19 -5.90
C ILE A 142 -0.31 5.30 -6.81
N ILE A 143 0.18 4.94 -7.99
CA ILE A 143 0.67 5.87 -9.00
C ILE A 143 -0.04 5.56 -10.31
N SER A 144 -0.53 6.60 -10.98
CA SER A 144 -1.19 6.47 -12.29
C SER A 144 -0.33 7.09 -13.39
N TYR A 145 -0.30 6.43 -14.54
CA TYR A 145 0.40 6.87 -15.73
C TYR A 145 -0.54 6.87 -16.92
N THR A 146 -0.47 7.90 -17.75
CA THR A 146 -1.19 7.96 -19.01
C THR A 146 -0.27 7.61 -20.17
N ARG A 147 -0.88 7.18 -21.28
CA ARG A 147 -0.15 6.77 -22.47
C ARG A 147 0.55 7.97 -23.12
N LYS A 148 1.82 7.79 -23.51
CA LYS A 148 2.61 8.83 -24.18
C LYS A 148 2.43 8.86 -25.70
#